data_AF-A0A6C0K0Z8-F1
#
_entry.id   AF-A0A6C0K0Z8-F1
#
_cell.length_a   1.000
_cell.length_b   1.000
_cell.length_c   1.000
_cell.angle_alpha   90.00
_cell.angle_beta   90.00
_cell.angle_gamma   90.00
#
_symmetry.space_group_name_H-M   'P 1'
#
loop_
_entity.id
_entity.type
_entity.pdbx_description
1 polymer ?
#
loop_
_entity_poly.entity_id
_entity_poly.type
_entity_poly.pdbx_seq_one_letter_code
_entity_poly.pdbx_strand_id
1 'polypeptide(L)'
;MSEYSFYIPAIGNATESGIARSFSLNNVGEVDRVDFFENSSGIWCAFVHIDNLYDNYLVSKILDEIETYGSHQFWFNEHEYFILRKMTCTKIPTTSMNIHQIADKLAQHEAKIAELEVKILEKDQVIDDYRRRQLETFEYGCLAHRSMWARSPSDDSYDVNVEEIVNSLIGPRWPEEDDSVFPAVYSARSYDTMSVEM
;
A
#
# COMPACT_ATOMS: atom_id res chain seq x y z
N MET A 1 -12.67 -2.01 -24.57
CA MET A 1 -11.33 -2.60 -24.74
C MET A 1 -11.15 -3.59 -23.63
N SER A 2 -10.90 -4.84 -23.96
CA SER A 2 -10.72 -5.92 -23.00
C SER A 2 -9.42 -5.69 -22.23
N GLU A 3 -9.45 -5.61 -20.91
CA GLU A 3 -8.24 -5.43 -20.07
C GLU A 3 -7.58 -6.77 -19.71
N TYR A 4 -7.66 -7.78 -20.58
CA TYR A 4 -7.13 -9.10 -20.25
C TYR A 4 -5.61 -9.12 -20.46
N SER A 5 -4.91 -9.52 -19.40
CA SER A 5 -3.46 -9.65 -19.40
C SER A 5 -3.04 -10.94 -18.74
N PHE A 6 -2.10 -11.64 -19.35
CA PHE A 6 -1.53 -12.88 -18.85
C PHE A 6 -0.11 -12.66 -18.35
N TYR A 7 0.22 -13.32 -17.25
CA TYR A 7 1.58 -13.42 -16.74
C TYR A 7 2.19 -14.76 -17.15
N ILE A 8 3.39 -14.72 -17.74
CA ILE A 8 4.19 -15.88 -18.09
C ILE A 8 5.46 -15.90 -17.22
N PRO A 9 5.56 -16.82 -16.24
CA PRO A 9 6.67 -16.85 -15.28
C PRO A 9 8.03 -17.20 -15.88
N ALA A 10 8.07 -17.88 -17.03
CA ALA A 10 9.30 -18.27 -17.69
C ALA A 10 9.07 -18.34 -19.20
N ILE A 11 9.80 -17.52 -19.95
CA ILE A 11 9.66 -17.42 -21.41
C ILE A 11 10.83 -18.02 -22.21
N GLY A 12 11.95 -18.34 -21.55
CA GLY A 12 13.15 -18.82 -22.23
C GLY A 12 13.66 -17.81 -23.26
N ASN A 13 13.78 -18.24 -24.51
CA ASN A 13 14.25 -17.40 -25.64
C ASN A 13 13.11 -16.88 -26.53
N ALA A 14 11.86 -16.88 -26.03
CA ALA A 14 10.72 -16.44 -26.81
C ALA A 14 10.79 -14.93 -27.09
N THR A 15 10.54 -14.54 -28.34
CA THR A 15 10.45 -13.14 -28.77
C THR A 15 9.02 -12.64 -28.70
N GLU A 16 8.82 -11.33 -28.67
CA GLU A 16 7.48 -10.70 -28.70
C GLU A 16 6.64 -11.22 -29.88
N SER A 17 7.21 -11.18 -31.08
CA SER A 17 6.55 -11.68 -32.29
C SER A 17 6.23 -13.19 -32.20
N GLY A 18 7.07 -13.96 -31.51
CA GLY A 18 6.85 -15.39 -31.31
C GLY A 18 5.66 -15.64 -30.39
N ILE A 19 5.61 -14.94 -29.26
CA ILE A 19 4.50 -15.02 -28.31
C ILE A 19 3.20 -14.56 -28.96
N ALA A 20 3.19 -13.38 -29.60
CA ALA A 20 2.01 -12.85 -30.28
C ALA A 20 1.48 -13.81 -31.35
N ARG A 21 2.38 -14.38 -32.16
CA ARG A 21 2.02 -15.39 -33.17
C ARG A 21 1.44 -16.65 -32.52
N SER A 22 2.04 -17.15 -31.44
CA SER A 22 1.54 -18.35 -30.76
C SER A 22 0.13 -18.15 -30.20
N PHE A 23 -0.18 -17.00 -29.60
CA PHE A 23 -1.52 -16.68 -29.10
C PHE A 23 -2.55 -16.61 -30.25
N SER A 24 -2.18 -15.99 -31.37
CA SER A 24 -3.05 -15.91 -32.54
C SER A 24 -3.28 -17.28 -33.21
N LEU A 25 -2.22 -18.08 -33.41
CA LEU A 25 -2.31 -19.39 -34.07
C LEU A 25 -3.09 -20.42 -33.26
N ASN A 26 -3.05 -20.32 -31.93
CA ASN A 26 -3.80 -21.20 -31.02
C ASN A 26 -5.21 -20.67 -30.70
N ASN A 27 -5.72 -19.71 -31.49
CA ASN A 27 -7.05 -19.12 -31.34
C ASN A 27 -7.33 -18.53 -29.93
N VAL A 28 -6.34 -17.93 -29.28
CA VAL A 28 -6.54 -17.28 -27.98
C VAL A 28 -7.01 -15.84 -28.15
N GLY A 29 -6.32 -15.07 -28.98
CA GLY A 29 -6.63 -13.66 -29.20
C GLY A 29 -5.51 -12.89 -29.88
N GLU A 30 -5.75 -11.61 -30.09
CA GLU A 30 -4.78 -10.65 -30.64
C GLU A 30 -3.99 -9.99 -29.50
N VAL A 31 -2.67 -10.11 -29.57
CA VAL A 31 -1.76 -9.50 -28.59
C VAL A 31 -1.48 -8.05 -28.97
N ASP A 32 -1.74 -7.13 -28.04
CA ASP A 32 -1.43 -5.69 -28.16
C ASP A 32 0.06 -5.43 -27.92
N ARG A 33 0.58 -5.96 -26.79
CA ARG A 33 1.94 -5.69 -26.31
C ARG A 33 2.45 -6.83 -25.45
N VAL A 34 3.76 -7.08 -25.50
CA VAL A 34 4.45 -7.97 -24.56
C VAL A 34 5.52 -7.19 -23.79
N ASP A 35 5.40 -7.17 -22.46
CA ASP A 35 6.38 -6.53 -21.59
C ASP A 35 7.30 -7.58 -20.97
N PHE A 36 8.59 -7.53 -21.31
CA PHE A 36 9.61 -8.42 -20.76
C PHE A 36 10.26 -7.82 -19.52
N PHE A 37 10.53 -8.68 -18.55
CA PHE A 37 11.29 -8.31 -17.37
C PHE A 37 12.00 -9.53 -16.78
N GLU A 38 13.04 -9.28 -16.01
CA GLU A 38 13.78 -10.31 -15.30
C GLU A 38 13.32 -10.34 -13.84
N ASN A 39 13.02 -11.53 -13.32
CA ASN A 39 12.67 -11.67 -11.91
C ASN A 39 13.92 -11.68 -11.01
N SER A 40 13.71 -11.67 -9.69
CA SER A 40 14.80 -11.71 -8.71
C SER A 40 15.72 -12.94 -8.80
N SER A 41 15.31 -13.98 -9.53
CA SER A 41 16.08 -15.21 -9.75
C SER A 41 16.83 -15.21 -11.09
N GLY A 42 16.80 -14.11 -11.84
CA GLY A 42 17.45 -14.01 -13.15
C GLY A 42 16.70 -14.73 -14.28
N ILE A 43 15.41 -15.04 -14.07
CA ILE A 43 14.58 -15.71 -15.08
C ILE A 43 13.77 -14.64 -15.81
N TRP A 44 13.81 -14.69 -17.15
CA TRP A 44 12.98 -13.86 -17.99
C TRP A 44 11.51 -14.26 -17.90
N CYS A 45 10.69 -13.27 -17.58
CA CYS A 45 9.25 -13.32 -17.49
C CYS A 45 8.63 -12.39 -18.54
N ALA A 46 7.34 -12.57 -18.80
CA ALA A 46 6.58 -11.64 -19.64
C ALA A 46 5.18 -11.37 -19.10
N PHE A 47 4.70 -10.14 -19.33
CA PHE A 47 3.27 -9.81 -19.32
C PHE A 47 2.78 -9.69 -20.76
N VAL A 48 1.72 -10.42 -21.09
CA VAL A 48 1.11 -10.41 -22.41
C VAL A 48 -0.23 -9.69 -22.30
N HIS A 49 -0.33 -8.52 -22.91
CA HIS A 49 -1.54 -7.72 -22.95
C HIS A 49 -2.34 -8.07 -24.21
N ILE A 50 -3.58 -8.52 -24.02
CA ILE A 50 -4.46 -8.93 -25.11
C ILE A 50 -5.37 -7.76 -25.48
N ASP A 51 -5.41 -7.37 -26.75
CA ASP A 51 -6.36 -6.36 -27.23
C ASP A 51 -7.78 -6.95 -27.28
N ASN A 52 -7.87 -8.11 -27.94
CA ASN A 52 -9.11 -8.83 -28.13
C ASN A 52 -8.93 -10.34 -27.91
N LEU A 53 -9.65 -10.89 -26.94
CA LEU A 53 -9.78 -12.33 -26.77
C LEU A 53 -10.78 -12.86 -27.80
N TYR A 54 -10.48 -14.01 -28.38
CA TYR A 54 -11.43 -14.65 -29.28
C TYR A 54 -12.57 -15.30 -28.49
N ASP A 55 -13.80 -15.10 -28.97
CA ASP A 55 -14.98 -15.73 -28.38
C ASP A 55 -15.07 -17.19 -28.84
N ASN A 56 -14.42 -18.08 -28.10
CA ASN A 56 -14.47 -19.51 -28.34
C ASN A 56 -14.34 -20.34 -27.05
N TYR A 57 -14.69 -21.61 -27.17
CA TYR A 57 -14.65 -22.57 -26.06
C TYR A 57 -13.25 -22.73 -25.46
N LEU A 58 -12.20 -22.63 -26.28
CA LEU A 58 -10.81 -22.81 -25.85
C LEU A 58 -10.39 -21.69 -24.90
N VAL A 59 -10.68 -20.44 -25.26
CA VAL A 59 -10.43 -19.27 -24.41
C VAL A 59 -11.22 -19.34 -23.12
N SER A 60 -12.50 -19.70 -23.19
CA SER A 60 -13.34 -19.86 -22.00
C SER A 60 -12.74 -20.89 -21.03
N LYS A 61 -12.30 -22.03 -21.56
CA LYS A 61 -11.62 -23.08 -20.79
C LYS A 61 -10.30 -22.59 -20.17
N ILE A 62 -9.49 -21.83 -20.92
CA ILE A 62 -8.24 -21.26 -20.40
C ILE A 62 -8.52 -20.34 -19.21
N LEU A 63 -9.51 -19.45 -19.34
CA LEU A 63 -9.88 -18.51 -18.29
C LEU A 63 -10.42 -19.24 -17.06
N ASP A 64 -11.29 -20.23 -17.25
CA ASP A 64 -11.84 -21.04 -16.16
C ASP A 64 -10.76 -21.83 -15.42
N GLU A 65 -9.80 -22.42 -16.14
CA GLU A 65 -8.67 -23.12 -15.53
C GLU A 65 -7.74 -22.17 -14.75
N ILE A 66 -7.50 -20.97 -15.29
CA ILE A 66 -6.73 -19.95 -14.57
C ILE A 66 -7.45 -19.47 -13.32
N GLU A 67 -8.76 -19.27 -13.37
CA GLU A 67 -9.54 -18.83 -12.21
C GLU A 67 -9.65 -19.95 -11.15
N THR A 68 -9.82 -21.20 -11.59
CA THR A 68 -9.99 -22.36 -10.69
C THR A 68 -8.67 -22.84 -10.08
N TYR A 69 -7.62 -22.96 -10.90
CA TYR A 69 -6.35 -23.57 -10.50
C TYR A 69 -5.21 -22.54 -10.34
N GLY A 70 -5.45 -21.28 -10.69
CA GLY A 70 -4.46 -20.20 -10.67
C GLY A 70 -3.52 -20.19 -11.89
N SER A 71 -3.57 -21.21 -12.75
CA SER A 71 -2.74 -21.27 -13.95
C SER A 71 -3.26 -22.24 -15.02
N HIS A 72 -2.86 -22.03 -16.26
CA HIS A 72 -3.15 -22.90 -17.40
C HIS A 72 -1.87 -23.25 -18.18
N GLN A 73 -1.75 -24.49 -18.65
CA GLN A 73 -0.65 -24.94 -19.51
C GLN A 73 -0.98 -24.68 -20.98
N PHE A 74 -0.39 -23.62 -21.53
CA PHE A 74 -0.59 -23.20 -22.91
C PHE A 74 0.49 -23.79 -23.82
N TRP A 75 0.14 -24.86 -24.53
CA TRP A 75 1.01 -25.51 -25.50
C TRP A 75 1.05 -24.71 -26.79
N PHE A 76 2.23 -24.20 -27.16
CA PHE A 76 2.42 -23.48 -28.42
C PHE A 76 3.14 -24.29 -29.49
N ASN A 77 3.69 -25.45 -29.11
CA ASN A 77 4.15 -26.51 -30.01
C ASN A 77 4.03 -27.88 -29.30
N GLU A 78 4.53 -28.95 -29.92
CA GLU A 78 4.41 -30.33 -29.39
C GLU A 78 5.29 -30.62 -28.16
N HIS A 79 6.24 -29.74 -27.82
CA HIS A 79 7.28 -30.02 -26.83
C HIS A 79 7.45 -28.91 -25.78
N GLU A 80 6.84 -27.75 -26.00
CA GLU A 80 7.02 -26.55 -25.22
C GLU A 80 5.66 -25.90 -24.95
N TYR A 81 5.55 -25.37 -23.74
CA TYR A 81 4.35 -24.70 -23.26
C TYR A 81 4.73 -23.50 -22.39
N PHE A 82 3.82 -22.54 -22.33
CA PHE A 82 3.86 -21.47 -21.34
C PHE A 82 2.91 -21.81 -20.20
N ILE A 83 3.30 -21.43 -18.99
CA ILE A 83 2.38 -21.42 -17.86
C ILE A 83 1.73 -20.04 -17.85
N LEU A 84 0.44 -19.98 -18.18
CA LEU A 84 -0.32 -18.74 -18.13
C LEU A 84 -0.90 -18.56 -16.75
N ARG A 85 -0.82 -17.33 -16.22
CA ARG A 85 -1.46 -16.92 -14.98
C ARG A 85 -2.22 -15.62 -15.19
N LYS A 86 -3.23 -15.38 -14.35
CA LYS A 86 -3.89 -14.08 -14.28
C LYS A 86 -2.90 -13.03 -13.79
N MET A 87 -2.78 -11.94 -14.54
CA MET A 87 -2.04 -10.77 -14.07
C MET A 87 -2.84 -10.09 -12.95
N THR A 88 -2.22 -9.87 -11.80
CA THR A 88 -2.85 -9.19 -10.65
C THR A 88 -2.46 -7.71 -10.56
N CYS A 89 -1.43 -7.30 -11.30
CA CYS A 89 -1.00 -5.91 -11.38
C CYS A 89 -1.71 -5.17 -12.52
N THR A 90 -1.90 -3.86 -12.35
CA THR A 90 -2.45 -2.98 -13.37
C THR A 90 -1.52 -2.91 -14.58
N LYS A 91 -2.08 -2.94 -15.79
CA LYS A 91 -1.34 -2.73 -17.04
C LYS A 91 -0.50 -1.46 -16.94
N ILE A 92 0.80 -1.58 -17.20
CA ILE A 92 1.70 -0.42 -17.25
C ILE A 92 1.24 0.45 -18.44
N PRO A 93 0.83 1.71 -18.23
CA PRO A 93 0.36 2.53 -19.32
C PRO A 93 1.47 2.67 -20.37
N THR A 94 1.10 2.59 -21.65
CA THR A 94 2.01 2.93 -22.74
C THR A 94 2.43 4.38 -22.54
N THR A 95 3.68 4.59 -22.14
CA THR A 95 4.21 5.94 -22.03
C THR A 95 4.67 6.36 -23.41
N SER A 96 4.05 7.40 -23.97
CA SER A 96 4.53 8.05 -25.19
C SER A 96 5.78 8.92 -24.92
N MET A 97 6.36 8.82 -23.72
CA MET A 97 7.45 9.67 -23.28
C MET A 97 8.77 9.08 -23.78
N ASN A 98 9.61 9.94 -24.35
CA ASN A 98 10.96 9.58 -24.72
C ASN A 98 11.76 9.22 -23.45
N ILE A 99 12.72 8.30 -23.55
CA ILE A 99 13.57 7.87 -22.43
C ILE A 99 14.22 9.05 -21.69
N HIS A 100 14.57 10.13 -22.38
CA HIS A 100 15.08 11.36 -21.77
C HIS A 100 14.05 12.05 -20.87
N GLN A 101 12.79 12.10 -21.28
CA GLN A 101 11.71 12.69 -20.49
C GLN A 101 11.39 11.84 -19.25
N ILE A 102 11.55 10.52 -19.36
CA ILE A 102 11.41 9.60 -18.22
C ILE A 102 12.54 9.86 -17.22
N ALA A 103 13.77 9.98 -17.69
CA ALA A 103 14.93 10.29 -16.86
C ALA A 103 14.78 11.64 -16.14
N ASP A 104 14.35 12.68 -16.85
CA ASP A 104 14.11 14.01 -16.28
C ASP A 104 13.04 13.97 -15.17
N LYS A 105 11.96 13.22 -15.37
CA LYS A 105 10.92 13.04 -14.34
C LYS A 105 11.44 12.25 -13.14
N LEU A 106 12.26 11.23 -13.38
CA LEU A 106 12.89 10.45 -12.31
C LEU A 106 13.79 11.34 -11.44
N ALA A 107 14.63 12.17 -12.06
CA ALA A 107 15.46 13.13 -11.34
C ALA A 107 14.63 14.16 -10.53
N GLN A 108 13.51 14.63 -11.09
CA GLN A 108 12.59 15.51 -10.35
C GLN A 108 11.97 14.81 -9.13
N HIS A 109 11.61 13.53 -9.26
CA HIS A 109 11.06 12.75 -8.17
C HIS A 109 12.12 12.48 -7.09
N GLU A 110 13.34 12.14 -7.47
CA GLU A 110 14.47 11.98 -6.54
C GLU A 110 14.75 13.26 -5.77
N ALA A 111 14.77 14.42 -6.45
CA ALA A 111 14.94 15.71 -5.79
C ALA A 111 13.82 16.00 -4.77
N LYS A 112 12.57 15.65 -5.10
CA LYS A 112 11.43 15.81 -4.20
C LYS A 112 11.50 14.88 -3.00
N ILE A 113 11.98 13.66 -3.17
CA ILE A 113 12.20 12.71 -2.07
C ILE A 113 13.25 13.28 -1.11
N ALA A 114 14.39 13.75 -1.63
CA ALA A 114 15.42 14.36 -0.82
C ALA A 114 14.91 15.59 -0.03
N GLU A 115 14.07 16.44 -0.65
CA GLU A 115 13.45 17.58 0.04
C GLU A 115 12.53 17.12 1.19
N LEU A 116 11.75 16.06 0.98
CA LEU A 116 10.87 15.50 2.01
C LEU A 116 11.66 14.85 3.15
N GLU A 117 12.77 14.17 2.86
CA GLU A 117 13.66 13.60 3.88
C GLU A 117 14.24 14.68 4.79
N VAL A 118 14.67 15.82 4.23
CA VAL A 118 15.14 16.97 5.02
C VAL A 118 14.03 17.49 5.93
N LYS A 119 12.80 17.65 5.42
CA LYS A 119 11.66 18.10 6.23
C LYS A 119 11.31 17.12 7.35
N ILE A 120 11.39 15.82 7.10
CA ILE A 120 11.19 14.81 8.13
C ILE A 120 12.23 14.97 9.24
N LEU A 121 13.50 15.13 8.87
CA LEU A 121 14.59 15.29 9.81
C LEU A 121 14.46 16.57 10.65
N GLU A 122 14.02 17.68 10.06
CA GLU A 122 13.68 18.91 10.79
C GLU A 122 12.54 18.70 11.79
N LYS A 123 11.49 17.96 11.38
CA LYS A 123 10.35 17.67 12.26
C LYS A 123 10.73 16.74 13.41
N ASP A 124 11.58 15.76 13.17
CA ASP A 124 12.09 14.84 14.19
C ASP A 124 12.90 15.59 15.26
N GLN A 125 13.74 16.55 14.85
CA GLN A 125 14.46 17.41 15.80
C GLN A 125 13.51 18.21 16.70
N VAL A 126 12.43 18.77 16.13
CA VAL A 126 11.42 19.50 16.92
C VAL A 126 10.71 18.57 17.91
N ILE A 127 10.39 17.33 17.51
CA ILE A 127 9.78 16.33 18.37
C ILE A 127 10.73 15.95 19.52
N ASP A 128 12.01 15.75 19.23
CA ASP A 128 13.01 15.39 20.23
C ASP A 128 13.26 16.52 21.24
N ASP A 129 13.32 17.77 20.76
CA ASP A 129 13.41 18.94 21.64
C ASP A 129 12.18 19.08 22.53
N TYR A 130 10.98 18.82 21.97
CA TYR A 130 9.75 18.82 22.76
C TYR A 130 9.75 17.73 23.84
N ARG A 131 10.18 16.51 23.50
CA ARG A 131 10.33 15.40 24.45
C ARG A 131 11.34 15.73 25.55
N ARG A 132 12.47 16.35 25.19
CA ARG A 132 13.50 16.76 26.16
C ARG A 132 12.94 17.77 27.16
N ARG A 133 12.23 18.79 26.69
CA ARG A 133 11.60 19.79 27.59
C ARG A 133 10.57 19.17 28.52
N GLN A 134 9.76 18.23 28.03
CA GLN A 134 8.80 17.51 28.87
C GLN A 134 9.50 16.72 29.98
N LEU A 135 10.58 16.01 29.65
CA LEU A 135 11.38 15.28 30.65
C LEU A 135 12.01 16.22 31.68
N GLU A 136 12.59 17.34 31.26
CA GLU A 136 13.14 18.34 32.17
C GLU A 136 12.06 18.85 33.13
N THR A 137 10.87 19.22 32.64
CA THR A 137 9.78 19.68 33.49
C THR A 137 9.32 18.63 34.50
N PHE A 138 9.29 17.35 34.09
CA PHE A 138 8.95 16.25 34.97
C PHE A 138 10.00 16.03 36.07
N GLU A 139 11.29 16.02 35.71
CA GLU A 139 12.40 15.89 36.65
C GLU A 139 12.44 17.03 37.68
N TYR A 140 12.26 18.28 37.23
CA TYR A 140 12.15 19.43 38.12
C TYR A 140 10.96 19.30 39.08
N GLY A 141 9.81 18.83 38.60
CA GLY A 141 8.64 18.55 39.42
C GLY A 141 8.93 17.49 40.51
N CYS A 142 9.58 16.38 40.15
CA CYS A 142 9.96 15.34 41.09
C CYS A 142 10.98 15.82 42.14
N LEU A 143 11.97 16.64 41.74
CA LEU A 143 12.97 17.20 42.65
C LEU A 143 12.36 18.23 43.62
N ALA A 144 11.48 19.10 43.13
CA ALA A 144 10.74 20.05 43.95
C ALA A 144 9.85 19.33 44.98
N HIS A 145 9.12 18.29 44.53
CA HIS A 145 8.33 17.44 45.42
C HIS A 145 9.21 16.78 46.48
N ARG A 146 10.31 16.11 46.09
CA ARG A 146 11.23 15.44 47.03
C ARG A 146 11.85 16.39 48.05
N SER A 147 12.21 17.61 47.64
CA SER A 147 12.80 18.61 48.54
C SER A 147 11.79 19.24 49.50
N MET A 148 10.51 19.33 49.13
CA MET A 148 9.42 19.63 50.07
C MET A 148 9.33 18.57 51.18
N TRP A 149 9.30 17.29 50.82
CA TRP A 149 9.21 16.20 51.80
C TRP A 149 10.48 16.03 52.65
N ALA A 150 11.66 16.38 52.13
CA ALA A 150 12.92 16.32 52.87
C ALA A 150 13.13 17.47 53.88
N ARG A 151 12.33 18.54 53.81
CA ARG A 151 12.37 19.68 54.75
C ARG A 151 11.38 19.56 55.91
N SER A 152 10.52 18.55 55.93
CA SER A 152 9.73 18.26 57.12
C SER A 152 10.65 17.72 58.22
N PRO A 153 10.80 18.44 59.34
CA PRO A 153 11.46 17.87 60.51
C PRO A 153 10.64 16.68 60.98
N SER A 154 11.34 15.65 61.44
CA SER A 154 10.79 14.58 62.26
C SER A 154 9.85 15.16 63.32
N ASP A 155 8.56 14.92 63.18
CA ASP A 155 7.70 14.80 64.34
C ASP A 155 6.61 13.80 64.02
N ASP A 156 6.56 12.77 64.86
CA ASP A 156 5.51 11.76 64.88
C ASP A 156 4.17 12.45 65.10
N SER A 157 3.41 12.71 64.02
CA SER A 157 1.94 12.84 64.02
C SER A 157 1.52 13.69 62.84
N TYR A 158 1.28 13.08 61.67
CA TYR A 158 0.16 13.46 60.82
C TYR A 158 -0.32 12.22 60.08
N ASP A 159 -1.41 11.66 60.58
CA ASP A 159 -2.27 10.70 59.88
C ASP A 159 -2.97 11.49 58.76
N VAL A 160 -2.23 11.78 57.69
CA VAL A 160 -2.78 12.46 56.51
C VAL A 160 -3.52 11.39 55.72
N ASN A 161 -4.85 11.47 55.75
CA ASN A 161 -5.74 10.61 55.01
C ASN A 161 -5.41 10.68 53.50
N VAL A 162 -4.67 9.67 53.03
CA VAL A 162 -4.16 9.59 51.65
C VAL A 162 -5.31 9.63 50.62
N GLU A 163 -6.52 9.23 51.00
CA GLU A 163 -7.71 9.28 50.14
C GLU A 163 -8.09 10.71 49.72
N GLU A 164 -7.83 11.73 50.54
CA GLU A 164 -8.20 13.11 50.23
C GLU A 164 -7.23 13.76 49.22
N ILE A 165 -5.95 13.38 49.25
CA ILE A 165 -4.94 13.86 48.30
C ILE A 165 -5.10 13.20 46.93
N VAL A 166 -5.44 11.91 46.89
CA VAL A 166 -5.68 11.18 45.63
C VAL A 166 -6.89 11.74 44.87
N ASN A 167 -7.92 12.19 45.58
CA ASN A 167 -9.09 12.83 44.95
C ASN A 167 -8.83 14.24 44.40
N SER A 168 -7.77 14.92 44.86
CA SER A 168 -7.38 16.26 44.38
C SER A 168 -6.46 16.22 43.14
N LEU A 169 -5.85 15.06 42.85
CA LEU A 169 -5.06 14.81 41.63
C LEU A 169 -5.92 14.40 40.42
N ILE A 170 -7.24 14.25 40.60
CA ILE A 170 -8.18 14.18 39.50
C ILE A 170 -8.28 15.61 38.94
N GLY A 171 -7.54 15.87 37.86
CA GLY A 171 -7.56 17.15 37.16
C GLY A 171 -8.99 17.61 36.83
N PRO A 172 -9.18 18.91 36.53
CA PRO A 172 -10.51 19.45 36.27
C PRO A 172 -11.24 18.54 35.28
N ARG A 173 -12.42 18.06 35.70
CA ARG A 173 -13.36 17.36 34.83
C ARG A 173 -13.59 18.30 33.65
N TRP A 174 -13.04 17.96 32.49
CA TRP A 174 -13.31 18.71 31.27
C TRP A 174 -14.83 18.78 31.14
N PRO A 175 -15.42 19.96 30.89
CA PRO A 175 -16.83 20.02 30.55
C PRO A 175 -17.03 19.05 29.40
N GLU A 176 -18.02 18.16 29.52
CA GLU A 176 -18.41 17.26 28.45
C GLU A 176 -18.49 18.10 27.17
N GLU A 177 -17.54 17.89 26.26
CA GLU A 177 -17.58 18.53 24.96
C GLU A 177 -18.89 18.06 24.35
N ASP A 178 -19.77 19.02 24.10
CA ASP A 178 -21.02 18.83 23.41
C ASP A 178 -20.67 18.33 22.00
N ASP A 179 -20.63 17.00 21.83
CA ASP A 179 -20.34 16.29 20.59
C ASP A 179 -21.37 16.57 19.47
N SER A 180 -22.28 17.53 19.67
CA SER A 180 -23.35 17.87 18.73
C SER A 180 -22.92 18.73 17.54
N VAL A 181 -21.65 19.12 17.41
CA VAL A 181 -21.19 19.93 16.26
C VAL A 181 -19.87 19.43 15.65
N PHE A 182 -19.85 18.18 15.22
CA PHE A 182 -18.99 17.80 14.09
C PHE A 182 -19.81 17.95 12.79
N PRO A 183 -19.48 18.90 11.89
CA PRO A 183 -20.06 18.88 10.56
C PRO A 183 -19.57 17.59 9.87
N ALA A 184 -20.52 16.70 9.58
CA ALA A 184 -20.27 15.47 8.86
C ALA A 184 -19.73 15.79 7.46
N VAL A 185 -18.39 15.75 7.31
CA VAL A 185 -17.71 15.71 6.01
C VAL A 185 -17.61 14.25 5.58
N TYR A 186 -18.75 13.57 5.47
CA TYR A 186 -18.84 12.32 4.73
C TYR A 186 -19.98 12.43 3.75
N SER A 187 -19.59 12.61 2.50
CA SER A 187 -20.46 12.55 1.33
C SER A 187 -21.16 11.20 1.29
N ALA A 188 -22.48 11.22 1.37
CA ALA A 188 -23.31 10.03 1.23
C ALA A 188 -23.15 9.46 -0.18
N ARG A 189 -22.46 8.32 -0.30
CA ARG A 189 -22.63 7.43 -1.46
C ARG A 189 -23.90 6.62 -1.22
N SER A 190 -24.92 6.94 -2.01
CA SER A 190 -26.14 6.17 -2.18
C SER A 190 -25.82 4.77 -2.66
N TYR A 191 -26.17 3.76 -1.86
CA TYR A 191 -26.32 2.40 -2.35
C TYR A 191 -27.78 2.20 -2.74
N ASP A 192 -28.03 2.20 -4.05
CA ASP A 192 -29.29 1.69 -4.61
C ASP A 192 -29.33 0.18 -4.38
N THR A 193 -30.14 -0.23 -3.41
CA THR A 193 -30.66 -1.59 -3.30
C THR A 193 -31.76 -1.77 -4.35
N MET A 194 -31.46 -2.47 -5.44
CA MET A 194 -32.51 -3.09 -6.25
C MET A 194 -32.88 -4.45 -5.65
N SER A 195 -34.06 -4.45 -5.04
CA SER A 195 -34.87 -5.60 -4.71
C SER A 195 -35.12 -6.44 -5.96
N VAL A 196 -34.91 -7.75 -5.87
CA VAL A 196 -35.50 -8.72 -6.79
C VAL A 196 -36.62 -9.41 -6.03
N GLU A 197 -37.86 -9.03 -6.32
CA GLU A 197 -39.04 -9.86 -6.09
C GLU A 197 -39.30 -10.69 -7.35
N MET A 198 -39.66 -11.97 -7.09
CA MET A 198 -40.15 -13.03 -7.98
C MET A 198 -39.14 -13.79 -8.85
#